data_AF-A0A6F9A9V0-F1
#
_entry.id   AF-A0A6F9A9V0-F1
#
_cell.length_a   1.000
_cell.length_b   1.000
_cell.length_c   1.000
_cell.angle_alpha   90.00
_cell.angle_beta   90.00
_cell.angle_gamma   90.00
#
_symmetry.space_group_name_H-M   'P 1'
#
loop_
_entity.id
_entity.type
_entity.pdbx_description
1 polymer ?
#
loop_
_entity_poly.entity_id
_entity_poly.type
_entity_poly.pdbx_seq_one_letter_code
_entity_poly.pdbx_strand_id
1 'polypeptide(L)'
;MAAQLHERIQSSSMDAKLEALKDLANSSRDITFAQEFINLDGISLLTQMVESGTDFGDLLSFTLTAFVELMDHGIVSWDTFSVAFIKKIAGYVSKSAMDMAVLQRSLAILESMVLNSQDLYQKVAQEITIGQLIPHLQGTDQDIQTYTIALYVLQVLTFNLLEDRMMTKMDPQDQPNNSGSIEKRKSMYTRDYKKLGFIVSHSHTHKQPRLGFKKLGFLNHVNPAMDFTQIPPGMLALDNMLYFARHHQDAYIRIVLENSSREDKHECPFGRSSIELTKMLCETLKVGEL
;
A
#
# COMPACT_ATOMS: atom_id res chain seq x y z
N MET A 1 -24.89 -4.65 32.43
CA MET A 1 -23.44 -4.47 32.69
C MET A 1 -22.80 -3.60 31.62
N ALA A 2 -23.06 -3.86 30.33
CA ALA A 2 -22.54 -3.07 29.21
C ALA A 2 -22.81 -1.56 29.31
N ALA A 3 -24.06 -1.15 29.63
CA ALA A 3 -24.42 0.26 29.79
C ALA A 3 -23.60 1.00 30.88
N GLN A 4 -23.32 0.33 31.99
CA GLN A 4 -22.52 0.90 33.08
C GLN A 4 -21.06 1.09 32.66
N LEU A 5 -20.48 0.13 31.93
CA LEU A 5 -19.13 0.27 31.39
C LEU A 5 -19.06 1.37 30.33
N HIS A 6 -20.06 1.43 29.44
CA HIS A 6 -20.18 2.47 28.43
C HIS A 6 -20.19 3.89 29.03
N GLU A 7 -20.92 4.10 30.12
CA GLU A 7 -20.92 5.38 30.85
C GLU A 7 -19.59 5.65 31.57
N ARG A 8 -19.03 4.66 32.27
CA ARG A 8 -17.78 4.82 33.03
C ARG A 8 -16.58 5.15 32.13
N ILE A 9 -16.51 4.61 30.92
CA ILE A 9 -15.45 4.92 29.94
C ILE A 9 -15.48 6.40 29.50
N GLN A 10 -16.65 7.04 29.58
CA GLN A 10 -16.83 8.46 29.26
C GLN A 10 -16.61 9.39 30.47
N SER A 11 -16.28 8.84 31.64
CA SER A 11 -16.00 9.62 32.86
C SER A 11 -14.90 10.66 32.65
N SER A 12 -14.90 11.75 33.41
CA SER A 12 -13.78 12.70 33.42
C SER A 12 -12.55 12.18 34.19
N SER A 13 -12.72 11.15 35.03
CA SER A 13 -11.65 10.55 35.82
C SER A 13 -10.87 9.52 35.01
N MET A 14 -9.55 9.72 34.87
CA MET A 14 -8.69 8.80 34.11
C MET A 14 -8.61 7.40 34.78
N ASP A 15 -8.54 7.34 36.11
CA ASP A 15 -8.53 6.06 36.84
C ASP A 15 -9.82 5.28 36.64
N ALA A 16 -10.96 5.99 36.66
CA ALA A 16 -12.26 5.37 36.39
C ALA A 16 -12.36 4.83 34.96
N LYS A 17 -11.80 5.55 33.97
CA LYS A 17 -11.71 5.07 32.59
C LYS A 17 -10.82 3.84 32.48
N LEU A 18 -9.65 3.86 33.10
CA LEU A 18 -8.69 2.77 33.02
C LEU A 18 -9.28 1.46 33.55
N GLU A 19 -9.88 1.50 34.75
CA GLU A 19 -10.54 0.32 35.32
C GLU A 19 -11.73 -0.14 34.48
N ALA A 20 -12.53 0.79 33.95
CA ALA A 20 -13.66 0.44 33.09
C ALA A 20 -13.22 -0.19 31.76
N LEU A 21 -12.12 0.26 31.16
CA LEU A 21 -11.56 -0.32 29.94
C LEU A 21 -10.94 -1.70 30.19
N LYS A 22 -10.33 -1.91 31.34
CA LYS A 22 -9.83 -3.21 31.77
C LYS A 22 -10.98 -4.22 31.93
N ASP A 23 -12.06 -3.81 32.61
CA ASP A 23 -13.28 -4.61 32.75
C ASP A 23 -13.92 -4.88 31.38
N LEU A 24 -13.93 -3.88 30.49
CA LEU A 24 -14.44 -4.01 29.13
C LEU A 24 -13.64 -5.05 28.35
N ALA A 25 -12.31 -4.95 28.32
CA ALA A 25 -11.44 -5.87 27.59
C ALA A 25 -11.68 -7.33 28.00
N ASN A 26 -11.91 -7.59 29.29
CA ASN A 26 -12.23 -8.93 29.77
C ASN A 26 -13.64 -9.38 29.36
N SER A 27 -14.62 -8.48 29.42
CA SER A 27 -16.03 -8.78 29.16
C SER A 27 -16.32 -8.93 27.66
N SER A 28 -15.56 -8.26 26.79
CA SER A 28 -15.70 -8.29 25.32
C SER A 28 -15.53 -9.68 24.71
N ARG A 29 -14.95 -10.64 25.43
CA ARG A 29 -14.82 -12.05 25.01
C ARG A 29 -16.17 -12.77 24.95
N ASP A 30 -17.16 -12.30 25.68
CA ASP A 30 -18.51 -12.87 25.68
C ASP A 30 -19.35 -12.23 24.58
N ILE A 31 -19.89 -13.05 23.67
CA ILE A 31 -20.67 -12.57 22.52
C ILE A 31 -21.97 -11.84 22.91
N THR A 32 -22.60 -12.22 24.03
CA THR A 32 -23.84 -11.60 24.51
C THR A 32 -23.54 -10.20 25.02
N PHE A 33 -22.48 -10.07 25.81
CA PHE A 33 -21.97 -8.78 26.25
C PHE A 33 -21.52 -7.92 25.05
N ALA A 34 -20.78 -8.50 24.11
CA ALA A 34 -20.29 -7.81 22.92
C ALA A 34 -21.45 -7.22 22.12
N GLN A 35 -22.51 -8.02 21.88
CA GLN A 35 -23.71 -7.56 21.18
C GLN A 35 -24.39 -6.40 21.93
N GLU A 36 -24.56 -6.48 23.25
CA GLU A 36 -25.13 -5.38 24.04
C GLU A 36 -24.29 -4.10 23.94
N PHE A 37 -22.96 -4.21 24.06
CA PHE A 37 -22.07 -3.06 24.02
C PHE A 37 -21.99 -2.43 22.63
N ILE A 38 -22.01 -3.25 21.57
CA ILE A 38 -22.08 -2.80 20.17
C ILE A 38 -23.39 -2.04 19.91
N ASN A 39 -24.52 -2.55 20.43
CA ASN A 39 -25.82 -1.89 20.31
C ASN A 39 -25.89 -0.52 21.01
N LEU A 40 -24.92 -0.21 21.89
CA LEU A 40 -24.76 1.08 22.56
C LEU A 40 -23.79 2.01 21.83
N ASP A 41 -23.46 1.74 20.56
CA ASP A 41 -22.44 2.46 19.77
C ASP A 41 -21.03 2.37 20.39
N GLY A 42 -20.77 1.32 21.17
CA GLY A 42 -19.51 1.12 21.88
C GLY A 42 -18.29 1.06 20.96
N ILE A 43 -18.42 0.53 19.74
CA ILE A 43 -17.34 0.54 18.74
C ILE A 43 -16.97 1.97 18.35
N SER A 44 -17.97 2.83 18.09
CA SER A 44 -17.74 4.23 17.74
C SER A 44 -17.05 4.99 18.87
N LEU A 45 -17.42 4.69 20.12
CA LEU A 45 -16.76 5.25 21.31
C LEU A 45 -15.27 4.87 21.34
N LEU A 46 -14.95 3.59 21.16
CA LEU A 46 -13.56 3.12 21.17
C LEU A 46 -12.75 3.70 20.00
N THR A 47 -13.31 3.78 18.79
CA THR A 47 -12.63 4.39 17.65
C THR A 47 -12.33 5.87 17.88
N GLN A 48 -13.30 6.61 18.44
CA GLN A 48 -13.10 8.01 18.79
C GLN A 48 -12.02 8.17 19.87
N MET A 49 -11.96 7.27 20.85
CA MET A 49 -10.91 7.29 21.87
C MET A 49 -9.52 7.06 21.27
N VAL A 50 -9.40 6.15 20.29
CA VAL A 50 -8.13 5.94 19.57
C VAL A 50 -7.77 7.16 18.72
N GLU A 51 -8.71 7.71 17.95
CA GLU A 51 -8.47 8.86 17.07
C GLU A 51 -8.13 10.15 17.85
N SER A 52 -8.89 10.44 18.91
CA SER A 52 -8.74 11.65 19.74
C SER A 52 -7.65 11.53 20.81
N GLY A 53 -7.29 10.29 21.18
CA GLY A 53 -6.39 10.00 22.28
C GLY A 53 -4.94 10.46 22.05
N THR A 54 -4.38 11.05 23.09
CA THR A 54 -2.94 11.12 23.37
C THR A 54 -2.45 9.76 23.88
N ASP A 55 -1.24 9.37 23.49
CA ASP A 55 -0.63 8.05 23.67
C ASP A 55 -0.44 7.64 25.17
N PHE A 56 -1.50 7.16 25.85
CA PHE A 56 -1.43 6.78 27.27
C PHE A 56 -1.35 5.26 27.46
N GLY A 57 -0.18 4.66 27.20
CA GLY A 57 0.23 3.30 27.63
C GLY A 57 -0.90 2.28 27.83
N ASP A 58 -1.15 1.88 29.09
CA ASP A 58 -2.13 0.86 29.49
C ASP A 58 -3.57 1.17 29.02
N LEU A 59 -3.97 2.44 29.02
CA LEU A 59 -5.32 2.84 28.60
C LEU A 59 -5.54 2.52 27.12
N LEU A 60 -4.55 2.81 26.28
CA LEU A 60 -4.58 2.47 24.86
C LEU A 60 -4.54 0.95 24.67
N SER A 61 -3.72 0.24 25.44
CA SER A 61 -3.64 -1.23 25.39
C SER A 61 -4.97 -1.91 25.68
N PHE A 62 -5.67 -1.51 26.75
CA PHE A 62 -7.00 -2.05 27.07
C PHE A 62 -8.06 -1.64 26.05
N THR A 63 -8.00 -0.40 25.53
CA THR A 63 -8.90 0.07 24.47
C THR A 63 -8.77 -0.79 23.21
N LEU A 64 -7.54 -1.03 22.74
CA LEU A 64 -7.29 -1.85 21.55
C LEU A 64 -7.63 -3.32 21.80
N THR A 65 -7.37 -3.83 23.00
CA THR A 65 -7.76 -5.21 23.37
C THR A 65 -9.27 -5.38 23.34
N ALA A 66 -10.02 -4.48 23.98
CA ALA A 66 -11.48 -4.50 23.94
C ALA A 66 -12.01 -4.39 22.51
N PHE A 67 -11.40 -3.55 21.68
CA PHE A 67 -11.78 -3.38 20.28
C PHE A 67 -11.59 -4.68 19.48
N VAL A 68 -10.42 -5.32 19.57
CA VAL A 68 -10.15 -6.60 18.87
C VAL A 68 -11.15 -7.67 19.29
N GLU A 69 -11.33 -7.87 20.59
CA GLU A 69 -12.23 -8.90 21.13
C GLU A 69 -13.69 -8.67 20.68
N LEU A 70 -14.14 -7.41 20.57
CA LEU A 70 -15.48 -7.09 20.04
C LEU A 70 -15.60 -7.38 18.54
N MET A 71 -14.55 -7.07 17.77
CA MET A 71 -14.54 -7.25 16.32
C MET A 71 -14.43 -8.73 15.92
N ASP A 72 -13.79 -9.56 16.73
CA ASP A 72 -13.59 -11.00 16.49
C ASP A 72 -14.90 -11.80 16.48
N HIS A 73 -15.99 -11.26 17.06
CA HIS A 73 -17.32 -11.87 16.97
C HIS A 73 -17.97 -11.73 15.58
N GLY A 74 -17.43 -10.87 14.70
CA GLY A 74 -17.94 -10.68 13.34
C GLY A 74 -19.30 -9.97 13.26
N ILE A 75 -19.73 -9.29 14.33
CA ILE A 75 -21.01 -8.57 14.40
C ILE A 75 -20.97 -7.29 13.55
N VAL A 76 -19.82 -6.62 13.50
CA VAL A 76 -19.60 -5.34 12.82
C VAL A 76 -18.70 -5.54 11.61
N SER A 77 -19.06 -4.96 10.47
CA SER A 77 -18.21 -4.96 9.28
C SER A 77 -17.01 -4.04 9.46
N TRP A 78 -15.84 -4.49 8.99
CA TRP A 78 -14.63 -3.67 8.96
C TRP A 78 -14.72 -2.47 8.02
N ASP A 79 -15.64 -2.47 7.06
CA ASP A 79 -15.78 -1.39 6.07
C ASP A 79 -16.31 -0.07 6.67
N THR A 80 -16.74 -0.08 7.94
CA THR A 80 -17.25 1.12 8.62
C THR A 80 -16.15 2.03 9.15
N PHE A 81 -14.89 1.61 9.15
CA PHE A 81 -13.80 2.36 9.79
C PHE A 81 -13.23 3.49 8.93
N SER A 82 -12.96 4.61 9.59
CA SER A 82 -12.46 5.82 8.96
C SER A 82 -10.99 5.68 8.55
N VAL A 83 -10.57 6.44 7.53
CA VAL A 83 -9.15 6.55 7.16
C VAL A 83 -8.33 7.15 8.31
N ALA A 84 -8.92 8.00 9.15
CA ALA A 84 -8.23 8.59 10.30
C ALA A 84 -7.91 7.53 11.37
N PHE A 85 -8.83 6.59 11.62
CA PHE A 85 -8.60 5.46 12.50
C PHE A 85 -7.48 4.56 11.97
N ILE A 86 -7.53 4.18 10.69
CA ILE A 86 -6.49 3.35 10.04
C ILE A 86 -5.11 4.01 10.16
N LYS A 87 -5.03 5.31 9.85
CA LYS A 87 -3.81 6.11 9.99
C LYS A 87 -3.25 6.09 11.41
N LYS A 88 -4.14 6.17 12.41
CA LYS A 88 -3.73 6.18 13.82
C LYS A 88 -3.15 4.83 14.23
N ILE A 89 -3.82 3.73 13.87
CA ILE A 89 -3.35 2.35 14.14
C ILE A 89 -2.01 2.09 13.42
N ALA A 90 -1.90 2.44 12.14
CA ALA A 90 -0.65 2.33 11.39
C ALA A 90 0.50 3.17 11.98
N GLY A 91 0.16 4.34 12.51
CA GLY A 91 1.09 5.20 13.23
C GLY A 91 1.69 4.53 14.48
N TYR A 92 0.95 3.64 15.15
CA TYR A 92 1.48 2.90 16.30
C TYR A 92 2.52 1.87 15.91
N VAL A 93 2.36 1.23 14.75
CA VAL A 93 3.37 0.31 14.18
C VAL A 93 4.63 1.05 13.76
N SER A 94 4.50 2.30 13.33
CA SER A 94 5.59 3.08 12.77
C SER A 94 6.45 3.81 13.80
N LYS A 95 5.99 3.94 15.05
CA LYS A 95 6.69 4.68 16.11
C LYS A 95 7.80 3.82 16.75
N SER A 96 9.01 4.38 16.83
CA SER A 96 10.11 3.79 17.61
C SER A 96 9.78 3.82 19.10
N ALA A 97 9.96 2.70 19.80
CA ALA A 97 9.69 2.53 21.24
C ALA A 97 8.20 2.61 21.65
N MET A 98 7.30 2.06 20.83
CA MET A 98 5.91 1.81 21.23
C MET A 98 5.84 0.71 22.29
N ASP A 99 4.83 0.79 23.17
CA ASP A 99 4.50 -0.29 24.09
C ASP A 99 4.20 -1.60 23.33
N MET A 100 4.69 -2.72 23.87
CA MET A 100 4.64 -4.02 23.21
C MET A 100 3.21 -4.51 23.00
N ALA A 101 2.35 -4.32 24.00
CA ALA A 101 0.94 -4.75 23.91
C ALA A 101 0.17 -3.87 22.91
N VAL A 102 0.42 -2.57 22.90
CA VAL A 102 -0.16 -1.65 21.90
C VAL A 102 0.27 -2.03 20.48
N LEU A 103 1.56 -2.32 20.27
CA LEU A 103 2.09 -2.74 18.97
C LEU A 103 1.44 -4.05 18.50
N GLN A 104 1.40 -5.07 19.36
CA GLN A 104 0.80 -6.37 19.06
C GLN A 104 -0.68 -6.22 18.65
N ARG A 105 -1.47 -5.46 19.42
CA ARG A 105 -2.89 -5.22 19.11
C ARG A 105 -3.08 -4.41 17.84
N SER A 106 -2.21 -3.42 17.59
CA SER A 106 -2.27 -2.61 16.37
C SER A 106 -2.01 -3.48 15.13
N LEU A 107 -1.01 -4.36 15.18
CA LEU A 107 -0.73 -5.29 14.08
C LEU A 107 -1.88 -6.28 13.84
N ALA A 108 -2.47 -6.85 14.90
CA ALA A 108 -3.63 -7.73 14.79
C ALA A 108 -4.84 -7.04 14.12
N ILE A 109 -5.12 -5.78 14.49
CA ILE A 109 -6.19 -4.98 13.88
C ILE A 109 -5.93 -4.79 12.37
N LEU A 110 -4.70 -4.44 12.00
CA LEU A 110 -4.33 -4.22 10.60
C LEU A 110 -4.38 -5.50 9.78
N GLU A 111 -3.92 -6.62 10.34
CA GLU A 111 -4.07 -7.93 9.72
C GLU A 111 -5.56 -8.23 9.45
N SER A 112 -6.41 -8.13 10.47
CA SER A 112 -7.84 -8.38 10.32
C SER A 112 -8.51 -7.48 9.29
N MET A 113 -8.19 -6.17 9.26
CA MET A 113 -8.70 -5.25 8.24
C MET A 113 -8.37 -5.73 6.82
N VAL A 114 -7.12 -6.13 6.65
CA VAL A 114 -6.56 -6.51 5.37
C VAL A 114 -7.10 -7.85 4.89
N LEU A 115 -7.26 -8.81 5.79
CA LEU A 115 -7.83 -10.13 5.49
C LEU A 115 -9.32 -10.06 5.14
N ASN A 116 -10.05 -9.07 5.68
CA ASN A 116 -11.50 -8.98 5.51
C ASN A 116 -11.94 -8.06 4.36
N SER A 117 -11.11 -7.13 3.88
CA SER A 117 -11.53 -6.18 2.83
C SER A 117 -10.39 -5.70 1.92
N GLN A 118 -10.61 -5.82 0.61
CA GLN A 118 -9.66 -5.36 -0.43
C GLN A 118 -9.48 -3.83 -0.42
N ASP A 119 -10.52 -3.07 -0.10
CA ASP A 119 -10.43 -1.61 -0.01
C ASP A 119 -9.61 -1.19 1.22
N LEU A 120 -9.82 -1.88 2.36
CA LEU A 120 -9.01 -1.66 3.56
C LEU A 120 -7.55 -2.04 3.33
N TYR A 121 -7.28 -3.12 2.59
CA TYR A 121 -5.92 -3.46 2.18
C TYR A 121 -5.23 -2.30 1.44
N GLN A 122 -5.89 -1.68 0.46
CA GLN A 122 -5.31 -0.55 -0.27
C GLN A 122 -5.03 0.64 0.65
N LYS A 123 -5.90 0.90 1.63
CA LYS A 123 -5.71 1.96 2.61
C LYS A 123 -4.55 1.66 3.56
N VAL A 124 -4.45 0.44 4.09
CA VAL A 124 -3.37 0.02 5.00
C VAL A 124 -2.01 0.03 4.29
N ALA A 125 -1.96 -0.46 3.04
CA ALA A 125 -0.74 -0.48 2.24
C ALA A 125 -0.20 0.93 1.90
N GLN A 126 -1.05 1.97 1.94
CA GLN A 126 -0.62 3.36 1.80
C GLN A 126 0.02 3.92 3.08
N GLU A 127 -0.34 3.39 4.25
CA GLU A 127 0.11 3.89 5.54
C GLU A 127 1.33 3.15 6.10
N ILE A 128 1.54 1.88 5.70
CA ILE A 128 2.63 1.04 6.22
C ILE A 128 3.49 0.49 5.09
N THR A 129 4.80 0.69 5.23
CA THR A 129 5.82 0.18 4.30
C THR A 129 6.51 -1.07 4.85
N ILE A 130 7.04 -1.93 3.97
CA ILE A 130 7.90 -3.07 4.38
C ILE A 130 9.05 -2.62 5.28
N GLY A 131 9.63 -1.46 5.00
CA GLY A 131 10.75 -0.90 5.78
C GLY A 131 10.40 -0.69 7.25
N GLN A 132 9.14 -0.37 7.56
CA GLN A 132 8.64 -0.19 8.92
C GLN A 132 8.30 -1.51 9.61
N LEU A 133 8.03 -2.57 8.85
CA LEU A 133 7.75 -3.91 9.39
C LEU A 133 9.03 -4.71 9.69
N ILE A 134 10.11 -4.48 8.95
CA ILE A 134 11.39 -5.22 9.10
C ILE A 134 11.94 -5.20 10.54
N PRO A 135 12.01 -4.05 11.25
CA PRO A 135 12.52 -4.02 12.62
C PRO A 135 11.72 -4.91 13.59
N HIS A 136 10.42 -5.04 13.36
CA HIS A 136 9.54 -5.87 14.18
C HIS A 136 9.75 -7.37 13.93
N LEU A 137 10.08 -7.76 12.69
CA LEU A 137 10.51 -9.14 12.37
C LEU A 137 11.83 -9.51 13.04
N GLN A 138 12.73 -8.54 13.18
CA GLN A 138 14.05 -8.71 13.79
C GLN A 138 14.04 -8.66 15.33
N GLY A 139 12.89 -8.33 15.93
CA GLY A 139 12.69 -8.35 17.38
C GLY A 139 12.66 -9.78 17.95
N THR A 140 12.66 -9.90 19.28
CA THR A 140 12.69 -11.20 19.99
C THR A 140 11.31 -11.73 20.40
N ASP A 141 10.24 -10.99 20.14
CA ASP A 141 8.88 -11.32 20.61
C ASP A 141 8.12 -12.18 19.58
N GLN A 142 7.76 -13.41 19.96
CA GLN A 142 7.16 -14.41 19.05
C GLN A 142 5.75 -14.03 18.57
N ASP A 143 4.97 -13.33 19.39
CA ASP A 143 3.61 -12.97 18.99
C ASP A 143 3.65 -11.82 17.96
N ILE A 144 4.52 -10.83 18.17
CA ILE A 144 4.73 -9.75 17.21
C ILE A 144 5.36 -10.26 15.92
N GLN A 145 6.28 -11.22 16.01
CA GLN A 145 6.80 -11.89 14.82
C GLN A 145 5.68 -12.52 14.01
N THR A 146 4.70 -13.18 14.63
CA THR A 146 3.59 -13.84 13.92
C THR A 146 2.74 -12.85 13.12
N TYR A 147 2.32 -11.74 13.73
CA TYR A 147 1.53 -10.69 13.03
C TYR A 147 2.35 -9.97 11.95
N THR A 148 3.62 -9.70 12.24
CA THR A 148 4.51 -9.04 11.27
C THR A 148 4.83 -9.96 10.10
N ILE A 149 4.95 -11.28 10.34
CA ILE A 149 5.09 -12.30 9.30
C ILE A 149 3.84 -12.31 8.43
N ALA A 150 2.63 -12.23 8.98
CA ALA A 150 1.40 -12.20 8.18
C ALA A 150 1.34 -10.97 7.24
N LEU A 151 1.66 -9.77 7.74
CA LEU A 151 1.73 -8.56 6.93
C LEU A 151 2.88 -8.58 5.92
N TYR A 152 4.05 -9.09 6.32
CA TYR A 152 5.19 -9.29 5.42
C TYR A 152 4.86 -10.29 4.32
N VAL A 153 4.27 -11.44 4.66
CA VAL A 153 3.84 -12.47 3.71
C VAL A 153 2.82 -11.89 2.76
N LEU A 154 1.85 -11.12 3.23
CA LEU A 154 0.90 -10.50 2.33
C LEU A 154 1.54 -9.45 1.40
N GLN A 155 2.45 -8.64 1.92
CA GLN A 155 3.13 -7.63 1.11
C GLN A 155 4.10 -8.27 0.10
N VAL A 156 4.79 -9.35 0.49
CA VAL A 156 5.58 -10.22 -0.41
C VAL A 156 4.67 -10.88 -1.43
N LEU A 157 3.53 -11.46 -1.04
CA LEU A 157 2.58 -12.05 -1.97
C LEU A 157 2.05 -11.01 -2.96
N THR A 158 1.83 -9.77 -2.52
CA THR A 158 1.43 -8.65 -3.39
C THR A 158 2.55 -8.28 -4.35
N PHE A 159 3.79 -8.18 -3.87
CA PHE A 159 4.94 -7.94 -4.73
C PHE A 159 5.16 -9.10 -5.70
N ASN A 160 4.89 -10.35 -5.31
CA ASN A 160 4.93 -11.53 -6.16
C ASN A 160 3.81 -11.53 -7.21
N LEU A 161 2.71 -10.77 -7.04
CA LEU A 161 1.76 -10.50 -8.14
C LEU A 161 2.42 -9.72 -9.29
N LEU A 162 3.52 -9.00 -9.02
CA LEU A 162 4.30 -8.30 -10.03
C LEU A 162 5.29 -9.22 -10.75
N GLU A 163 5.54 -10.44 -10.24
CA GLU A 163 6.51 -11.38 -10.81
C GLU A 163 6.14 -11.77 -12.25
N ASP A 164 4.87 -12.09 -12.50
CA ASP A 164 4.39 -12.43 -13.86
C ASP A 164 4.71 -11.31 -14.85
N ARG A 165 4.45 -10.05 -14.45
CA ARG A 165 4.74 -8.86 -15.28
C ARG A 165 6.24 -8.58 -15.39
N MET A 166 7.01 -8.81 -14.32
CA MET A 166 8.45 -8.67 -14.29
C MET A 166 9.15 -9.65 -15.25
N MET A 167 8.60 -10.87 -15.35
CA MET A 167 9.15 -11.95 -16.18
C MET A 167 8.53 -12.03 -17.57
N THR A 168 7.46 -11.27 -17.83
CA THR A 168 6.88 -11.15 -19.17
C THR A 168 7.76 -10.28 -20.06
N LYS A 169 8.27 -10.85 -21.16
CA LYS A 169 8.95 -10.10 -22.22
C LYS A 169 7.94 -9.40 -23.11
N MET A 170 8.29 -8.22 -23.60
CA MET A 170 7.55 -7.59 -24.69
C MET A 170 7.77 -8.35 -26.00
N ASP A 171 6.72 -8.54 -26.80
CA ASP A 171 6.86 -9.03 -28.18
C ASP A 171 7.12 -7.84 -29.12
N PRO A 172 8.32 -7.72 -29.73
CA PRO A 172 8.66 -6.60 -30.60
C PRO A 172 8.00 -6.66 -31.98
N GLN A 173 7.43 -7.81 -32.34
CA GLN A 173 6.81 -8.07 -33.65
C GLN A 173 5.29 -8.01 -33.62
N ASP A 174 4.68 -7.87 -32.44
CA ASP A 174 3.23 -7.78 -32.25
C ASP A 174 2.67 -6.48 -32.87
N GLN A 175 2.42 -6.54 -34.19
CA GLN A 175 1.68 -5.55 -34.96
C GLN A 175 0.20 -5.95 -35.05
N PRO A 176 -0.74 -4.99 -34.99
CA PRO A 176 -2.15 -5.27 -34.87
C PRO A 176 -2.75 -5.69 -36.21
N ASN A 177 -2.44 -6.89 -36.68
CA ASN A 177 -3.11 -7.50 -37.82
C ASN A 177 -3.79 -8.81 -37.37
N ASN A 178 -5.04 -8.64 -36.93
CA ASN A 178 -6.15 -9.59 -37.07
C ASN A 178 -6.07 -10.92 -36.29
N SER A 179 -6.46 -10.93 -35.02
CA SER A 179 -6.89 -12.16 -34.32
C SER A 179 -7.66 -11.88 -33.01
N GLY A 180 -8.54 -12.83 -32.65
CA GLY A 180 -9.72 -12.64 -31.83
C GLY A 180 -9.50 -12.70 -30.31
N SER A 181 -10.23 -11.83 -29.60
CA SER A 181 -10.65 -11.85 -28.18
C SER A 181 -9.62 -12.01 -27.05
N ILE A 182 -8.41 -12.53 -27.26
CA ILE A 182 -7.32 -12.58 -26.25
C ILE A 182 -6.16 -11.65 -26.64
N GLU A 183 -5.88 -11.47 -27.93
CA GLU A 183 -4.86 -10.52 -28.41
C GLU A 183 -5.20 -9.05 -28.20
N LYS A 184 -6.45 -8.68 -27.88
CA LYS A 184 -6.79 -7.29 -27.54
C LYS A 184 -6.04 -6.75 -26.31
N ARG A 185 -5.65 -7.63 -25.37
CA ARG A 185 -4.87 -7.24 -24.19
C ARG A 185 -3.38 -7.09 -24.54
N LYS A 186 -2.84 -7.97 -25.40
CA LYS A 186 -1.45 -7.91 -25.90
C LYS A 186 -1.22 -6.74 -26.88
N SER A 187 -2.15 -6.50 -27.79
CA SER A 187 -2.12 -5.38 -28.75
C SER A 187 -2.29 -3.99 -28.09
N MET A 188 -2.70 -3.94 -26.81
CA MET A 188 -2.79 -2.69 -26.05
C MET A 188 -1.40 -2.13 -25.75
N TYR A 189 -0.42 -3.01 -25.51
CA TYR A 189 0.92 -2.63 -25.07
C TYR A 189 1.78 -2.02 -26.19
N THR A 190 1.66 -2.50 -27.44
CA THR A 190 2.34 -1.89 -28.60
C THR A 190 1.88 -0.44 -28.83
N ARG A 191 0.65 -0.12 -28.42
CA ARG A 191 0.10 1.25 -28.45
C ARG A 191 0.59 2.08 -27.27
N ASP A 192 0.86 1.46 -26.12
CA ASP A 192 1.10 2.17 -24.88
C ASP A 192 2.49 2.79 -24.78
N TYR A 193 3.59 2.11 -25.17
CA TYR A 193 4.91 2.77 -25.15
C TYR A 193 4.98 3.96 -26.14
N LYS A 194 4.22 3.92 -27.23
CA LYS A 194 4.07 5.06 -28.14
C LYS A 194 3.36 6.24 -27.48
N LYS A 195 2.46 6.00 -26.50
CA LYS A 195 1.79 7.07 -25.72
C LYS A 195 2.78 7.91 -24.91
N LEU A 196 3.91 7.35 -24.49
CA LEU A 196 4.94 8.09 -23.75
C LEU A 196 5.40 9.33 -24.53
N GLY A 197 5.65 9.21 -25.84
CA GLY A 197 6.01 10.34 -26.70
C GLY A 197 4.83 11.29 -27.01
N PHE A 198 3.59 10.77 -27.04
CA PHE A 198 2.40 11.58 -27.31
C PHE A 198 1.99 12.48 -26.13
N ILE A 199 2.14 12.02 -24.88
CA ILE A 199 1.79 12.79 -23.68
C ILE A 199 2.61 14.09 -23.60
N VAL A 200 3.89 14.04 -23.99
CA VAL A 200 4.77 15.22 -24.04
C VAL A 200 4.41 16.17 -25.19
N SER A 201 3.81 15.65 -26.27
CA SER A 201 3.50 16.46 -27.47
C SER A 201 2.23 17.32 -27.32
N HIS A 202 1.34 17.02 -26.37
CA HIS A 202 0.06 17.74 -26.20
C HIS A 202 0.13 18.94 -25.25
N SER A 203 1.23 19.16 -24.53
CA SER A 203 1.33 20.23 -23.52
C SER A 203 1.74 21.61 -24.09
N HIS A 204 2.15 21.70 -25.36
CA HIS A 204 2.56 22.97 -25.98
C HIS A 204 1.79 23.27 -27.27
N THR A 205 1.32 24.52 -27.39
CA THR A 205 0.53 25.10 -28.50
C THR A 205 1.31 25.31 -29.80
N HIS A 206 2.47 24.68 -29.98
CA HIS A 206 3.26 24.77 -31.22
C HIS A 206 3.65 23.38 -31.72
N LYS A 207 3.44 23.16 -33.02
CA LYS A 207 3.79 21.97 -33.82
C LYS A 207 5.25 21.55 -33.60
N GLN A 208 5.56 20.82 -32.52
CA GLN A 208 6.84 20.15 -32.37
C GLN A 208 6.81 18.77 -33.06
N PRO A 209 7.94 18.32 -33.64
CA PRO A 209 8.06 16.96 -34.14
C PRO A 209 7.85 15.97 -32.99
N ARG A 210 7.22 14.83 -33.28
CA ARG A 210 7.07 13.73 -32.30
C ARG A 210 8.41 13.49 -31.60
N LEU A 211 8.41 13.53 -30.27
CA LEU A 211 9.62 13.28 -29.50
C LEU A 211 10.14 11.87 -29.83
N GLY A 212 11.28 11.82 -30.52
CA GLY A 212 11.85 10.55 -30.96
C GLY A 212 12.29 9.69 -29.79
N PHE A 213 12.24 8.37 -29.94
CA PHE A 213 12.63 7.43 -28.89
C PHE A 213 14.08 7.58 -28.41
N LYS A 214 14.95 8.15 -29.26
CA LYS A 214 16.30 8.59 -28.88
C LYS A 214 16.28 9.66 -27.80
N LYS A 215 15.46 10.69 -27.97
CA LYS A 215 15.30 11.78 -27.00
C LYS A 215 14.60 11.34 -25.72
N LEU A 216 13.80 10.27 -25.81
CA LEU A 216 13.20 9.65 -24.62
C LEU A 216 14.19 8.75 -23.86
N GLY A 217 15.40 8.53 -24.40
CA GLY A 217 16.47 7.81 -23.72
C GLY A 217 16.37 6.28 -23.81
N PHE A 218 15.68 5.72 -24.81
CA PHE A 218 15.70 4.26 -25.06
C PHE A 218 17.03 3.82 -25.67
N LEU A 219 17.44 2.57 -25.45
CA LEU A 219 18.60 1.94 -26.10
C LEU A 219 18.33 1.68 -27.58
N ASN A 220 17.20 1.05 -27.91
CA ASN A 220 16.79 0.85 -29.30
C ASN A 220 15.87 1.98 -29.78
N HIS A 221 16.47 2.95 -30.48
CA HIS A 221 15.74 4.12 -30.99
C HIS A 221 14.79 3.81 -32.17
N VAL A 222 14.96 2.66 -32.81
CA VAL A 222 14.14 2.22 -33.96
C VAL A 222 12.91 1.45 -33.47
N ASN A 223 13.11 0.52 -32.52
CA ASN A 223 12.05 -0.25 -31.90
C ASN A 223 12.30 -0.40 -30.39
N PRO A 224 11.78 0.53 -29.56
CA PRO A 224 11.91 0.47 -28.09
C PRO A 224 11.32 -0.78 -27.46
N ALA A 225 10.44 -1.51 -28.16
CA ALA A 225 9.92 -2.78 -27.66
C ALA A 225 11.04 -3.79 -27.35
N MET A 226 12.18 -3.68 -28.06
CA MET A 226 13.37 -4.49 -27.81
C MET A 226 13.94 -4.28 -26.41
N ASP A 227 13.83 -3.08 -25.84
CA ASP A 227 14.38 -2.75 -24.52
C ASP A 227 13.60 -3.49 -23.41
N PHE A 228 12.32 -3.79 -23.63
CA PHE A 228 11.44 -4.52 -22.70
C PHE A 228 11.46 -6.05 -22.91
N THR A 229 12.35 -6.56 -23.76
CA THR A 229 12.62 -8.00 -23.89
C THR A 229 13.57 -8.53 -22.81
N GLN A 230 14.28 -7.62 -22.13
CA GLN A 230 15.16 -7.97 -21.02
C GLN A 230 14.32 -8.23 -19.77
N ILE A 231 14.61 -9.34 -19.10
CA ILE A 231 13.96 -9.75 -17.84
C ILE A 231 15.03 -10.07 -16.80
N PRO A 232 14.85 -9.62 -15.54
CA PRO A 232 13.94 -8.54 -15.12
C PRO A 232 14.33 -7.18 -15.75
N PRO A 233 13.42 -6.19 -15.84
CA PRO A 233 12.05 -6.17 -15.31
C PRO A 233 10.95 -6.37 -16.37
N GLY A 234 11.30 -6.65 -17.63
CA GLY A 234 10.35 -6.93 -18.70
C GLY A 234 9.27 -5.86 -18.85
N MET A 235 8.02 -6.32 -18.94
CA MET A 235 6.85 -5.47 -19.12
C MET A 235 6.47 -4.62 -17.90
N LEU A 236 6.94 -4.96 -16.69
CA LEU A 236 6.67 -4.18 -15.47
C LEU A 236 7.26 -2.77 -15.56
N ALA A 237 8.43 -2.60 -16.18
CA ALA A 237 8.99 -1.27 -16.42
C ALA A 237 8.11 -0.41 -17.31
N LEU A 238 7.50 -1.01 -18.34
CA LEU A 238 6.56 -0.29 -19.20
C LEU A 238 5.32 0.14 -18.42
N ASP A 239 4.78 -0.74 -17.58
CA ASP A 239 3.62 -0.43 -16.72
C ASP A 239 3.93 0.74 -15.78
N ASN A 240 5.11 0.76 -15.15
CA ASN A 240 5.58 1.85 -14.28
C ASN A 240 5.72 3.18 -15.02
N MET A 241 6.33 3.17 -16.21
CA MET A 241 6.49 4.38 -17.03
C MET A 241 5.13 4.96 -17.43
N LEU A 242 4.17 4.11 -17.80
CA LEU A 242 2.81 4.52 -18.16
C LEU A 242 2.04 5.05 -16.96
N TYR A 243 2.19 4.40 -15.81
CA TYR A 243 1.60 4.86 -14.56
C TYR A 243 2.10 6.27 -14.23
N PHE A 244 3.42 6.48 -14.22
CA PHE A 244 4.01 7.79 -13.96
C PHE A 244 3.53 8.86 -14.95
N ALA A 245 3.49 8.55 -16.25
CA ALA A 245 3.04 9.48 -17.28
C ALA A 245 1.54 9.84 -17.17
N ARG A 246 0.70 8.96 -16.61
CA ARG A 246 -0.75 9.20 -16.44
C ARG A 246 -1.10 9.89 -15.12
N HIS A 247 -0.48 9.46 -14.03
CA HIS A 247 -0.84 9.91 -12.67
C HIS A 247 -0.01 11.11 -12.21
N HIS A 248 1.17 11.32 -12.79
CA HIS A 248 2.08 12.43 -12.47
C HIS A 248 2.55 13.15 -13.75
N GLN A 249 1.59 13.46 -14.62
CA GLN A 249 1.84 13.95 -15.99
C GLN A 249 2.79 15.17 -16.04
N ASP A 250 2.63 16.16 -15.17
CA ASP A 250 3.47 17.36 -15.15
C ASP A 250 4.94 17.04 -14.81
N ALA A 251 5.16 16.15 -13.82
CA ALA A 251 6.49 15.72 -13.43
C ALA A 251 7.15 14.88 -14.54
N TYR A 252 6.38 14.00 -15.17
CA TYR A 252 6.82 13.21 -16.32
C TYR A 252 7.27 14.10 -17.49
N ILE A 253 6.43 15.06 -17.89
CA ILE A 253 6.74 16.00 -18.98
C ILE A 253 8.01 16.79 -18.66
N ARG A 254 8.11 17.32 -17.43
CA ARG A 254 9.27 18.08 -16.98
C ARG A 254 10.57 17.27 -17.09
N ILE A 255 10.60 16.07 -16.51
CA ILE A 255 11.78 15.20 -16.53
C ILE A 255 12.20 14.88 -17.97
N VAL A 256 11.25 14.52 -18.84
CA VAL A 256 11.55 14.17 -20.22
C VAL A 256 12.06 15.38 -21.02
N LEU A 257 11.42 16.55 -20.88
CA LEU A 257 11.83 17.76 -21.61
C LEU A 257 13.18 18.30 -21.14
N GLU A 258 13.43 18.32 -19.83
CA GLU A 258 14.70 18.77 -19.25
C GLU A 258 15.87 17.92 -19.69
N ASN A 259 15.68 16.60 -19.82
CA ASN A 259 16.76 15.69 -20.23
C ASN A 259 16.88 15.58 -21.75
N SER A 260 15.78 15.66 -22.51
CA SER A 260 15.83 15.60 -23.98
C SER A 260 16.39 16.85 -24.67
N SER A 261 16.51 17.95 -23.92
CA SER A 261 17.05 19.23 -24.40
C SER A 261 18.50 19.46 -23.96
N ARG A 262 19.07 18.57 -23.13
CA ARG A 262 20.47 18.62 -22.73
C ARG A 262 21.34 18.03 -23.84
N GLU A 263 22.42 18.72 -24.17
CA GLU A 263 23.43 18.26 -25.13
C GLU A 263 24.76 17.89 -24.43
N ASP A 264 24.80 17.98 -23.10
CA ASP A 264 25.97 17.63 -22.29
C ASP A 264 25.96 16.14 -21.87
N LYS A 265 27.08 15.69 -21.30
CA LYS A 265 27.24 14.30 -20.84
C LYS A 265 26.45 13.95 -19.58
N HIS A 266 25.66 14.89 -19.04
CA HIS A 266 24.90 14.71 -17.80
C HIS A 266 23.40 14.47 -18.06
N GLU A 267 22.99 14.21 -19.30
CA GLU A 267 21.62 13.80 -19.60
C GLU A 267 21.26 12.49 -18.89
N CYS A 268 20.08 12.44 -18.26
CA CYS A 268 19.52 11.22 -17.69
C CYS A 268 18.54 10.59 -18.70
N PRO A 269 18.88 9.45 -19.34
CA PRO A 269 18.04 8.83 -20.35
C PRO A 269 16.81 8.17 -19.72
N PHE A 270 15.65 8.85 -19.77
CA PHE A 270 14.42 8.40 -19.10
C PHE A 270 14.08 6.92 -19.34
N GLY A 271 14.10 6.43 -20.58
CA GLY A 271 13.81 5.04 -20.92
C GLY A 271 14.72 4.03 -20.21
N ARG A 272 16.04 4.18 -20.38
CA ARG A 272 17.04 3.31 -19.71
C ARG A 272 16.96 3.42 -18.19
N SER A 273 16.90 4.63 -17.66
CA SER A 273 16.83 4.86 -16.21
C SER A 273 15.58 4.25 -15.58
N SER A 274 14.43 4.30 -16.26
CA SER A 274 13.18 3.72 -15.76
C SER A 274 13.21 2.19 -15.74
N ILE A 275 13.81 1.56 -16.75
CA ILE A 275 13.99 0.10 -16.81
C ILE A 275 14.93 -0.34 -15.68
N GLU A 276 16.10 0.30 -15.55
CA GLU A 276 17.07 -0.06 -14.53
C GLU A 276 16.54 0.18 -13.11
N LEU A 277 15.84 1.31 -12.89
CA LEU A 277 15.20 1.60 -11.61
C LEU A 277 14.15 0.54 -11.26
N THR A 278 13.33 0.12 -12.22
CA THR A 278 12.32 -0.92 -11.96
C THR A 278 12.99 -2.24 -11.57
N LYS A 279 14.07 -2.62 -12.26
CA LYS A 279 14.86 -3.81 -11.90
C LYS A 279 15.44 -3.71 -10.50
N MET A 280 16.10 -2.59 -10.18
CA MET A 280 16.68 -2.35 -8.86
C MET A 280 15.63 -2.40 -7.75
N LEU A 281 14.43 -1.85 -8.00
CA LEU A 281 13.30 -1.95 -7.06
C LEU A 281 12.84 -3.40 -6.89
N CYS A 282 12.71 -4.17 -7.97
CA CYS A 282 12.35 -5.59 -7.88
C CYS A 282 13.36 -6.40 -7.06
N GLU A 283 14.66 -6.16 -7.25
CA GLU A 283 15.73 -6.80 -6.48
C GLU A 283 15.70 -6.37 -5.00
N THR A 284 15.50 -5.07 -4.74
CA THR A 284 15.44 -4.52 -3.38
C THR A 284 14.22 -5.03 -2.62
N LEU A 285 13.08 -5.14 -3.30
CA LEU A 285 11.81 -5.61 -2.76
C LEU A 285 11.65 -7.14 -2.82
N LYS A 286 12.64 -7.86 -3.37
CA LYS A 286 12.64 -9.32 -3.49
C LYS A 286 11.40 -9.89 -4.20
N VAL A 287 10.98 -9.23 -5.27
CA VAL A 287 9.83 -9.67 -6.10
C VAL A 287 10.12 -11.07 -6.68
N GLY A 288 9.22 -12.02 -6.41
CA GLY A 288 9.32 -13.42 -6.85
C GLY A 288 10.06 -14.36 -5.88
N GLU A 289 10.53 -13.86 -4.72
CA GLU A 289 11.08 -14.72 -3.67
C GLU A 289 9.96 -15.22 -2.73
N LEU A 290 10.04 -16.48 -2.31
CA LEU A 290 9.20 -17.11 -1.28
C LEU A 290 10.04 -17.50 -0.07
#